data_AF-F5HK05-F1
#
_entry.id   AF-F5HK05-F1
#
_cell.length_a   1.000
_cell.length_b   1.000
_cell.length_c   1.000
_cell.angle_alpha   90.00
_cell.angle_beta   90.00
_cell.angle_gamma   90.00
#
_symmetry.space_group_name_H-M   'P 1'
#
loop_
_entity.id
_entity.type
_entity.pdbx_description
1 polymer ?
#
loop_
_entity_poly.entity_id
_entity_poly.type
_entity_poly.pdbx_seq_one_letter_code
_entity_poly.pdbx_strand_id
1 'polypeptide(L)'
;MFGAHGAVVPVAPAVAVSTNYDPLPQYTYAYNVQDALTGDSKSQQETRDGDIVRGSYSLVEPDGTLRTVFYTADPVNGFNAVVQRGPLVPKAVVPVAAGPAILAPAPVARVLG
;
A
#
# COMPACT_ATOMS: atom_id res chain seq x y z
N MET A 1 0.35 -69.98 -9.90
CA MET A 1 0.51 -69.34 -8.58
C MET A 1 1.16 -67.98 -8.80
N PHE A 2 0.39 -66.90 -8.94
CA PHE A 2 0.93 -65.53 -8.99
C PHE A 2 0.14 -64.67 -8.00
N GLY A 3 0.76 -64.34 -6.88
CA GLY A 3 0.20 -63.41 -5.90
C GLY A 3 0.56 -61.98 -6.28
N ALA A 4 -0.44 -61.12 -6.46
CA ALA A 4 -0.22 -59.70 -6.63
C ALA A 4 -0.23 -59.03 -5.26
N HIS A 5 0.89 -58.46 -4.85
CA HIS A 5 0.98 -57.57 -3.70
C HIS A 5 0.73 -56.13 -4.18
N GLY A 6 -0.47 -55.62 -3.92
CA GLY A 6 -0.79 -54.21 -4.13
C GLY A 6 -0.15 -53.36 -3.03
N ALA A 7 0.77 -52.47 -3.40
CA ALA A 7 1.32 -51.48 -2.47
C ALA A 7 0.29 -50.37 -2.23
N VAL A 8 -0.09 -50.16 -0.97
CA VAL A 8 -0.91 -49.02 -0.55
C VAL A 8 0.03 -47.86 -0.25
N VAL A 9 -0.09 -46.77 -1.01
CA VAL A 9 0.69 -45.55 -0.78
C VAL A 9 -0.06 -44.69 0.24
N PRO A 10 0.52 -44.35 1.41
CA PRO A 10 -0.16 -43.47 2.35
C PRO A 10 -0.20 -42.05 1.80
N VAL A 11 -1.39 -41.47 1.70
CA VAL A 11 -1.58 -40.03 1.47
C VAL A 11 -1.20 -39.31 2.75
N ALA A 12 -0.18 -38.45 2.67
CA ALA A 12 0.22 -37.60 3.79
C ALA A 12 -0.92 -36.61 4.14
N PRO A 13 -1.12 -36.29 5.43
CA PRO A 13 -2.13 -35.31 5.83
C PRO A 13 -1.79 -33.93 5.28
N ALA A 14 -2.77 -33.24 4.72
CA ALA A 14 -2.63 -31.88 4.26
C ALA A 14 -2.28 -30.96 5.45
N VAL A 15 -1.16 -30.26 5.35
CA VAL A 15 -0.76 -29.23 6.32
C VAL A 15 -1.71 -28.05 6.16
N ALA A 16 -2.47 -27.74 7.20
CA ALA A 16 -3.28 -26.52 7.24
C ALA A 16 -2.33 -25.31 7.16
N VAL A 17 -2.37 -24.58 6.05
CA VAL A 17 -1.69 -23.28 5.93
C VAL A 17 -2.47 -22.28 6.76
N SER A 18 -1.89 -21.83 7.87
CA SER A 18 -2.41 -20.66 8.58
C SER A 18 -2.16 -19.42 7.74
N THR A 19 -3.14 -19.02 6.95
CA THR A 19 -3.14 -17.71 6.31
C THR A 19 -3.50 -16.67 7.36
N ASN A 20 -2.66 -15.66 7.58
CA ASN A 20 -3.10 -14.40 8.22
C ASN A 20 -4.06 -13.69 7.26
N TYR A 21 -5.28 -14.22 7.16
CA TYR A 21 -6.33 -13.69 6.33
C TYR A 21 -7.11 -12.65 7.13
N ASP A 22 -7.09 -11.41 6.66
CA ASP A 22 -7.92 -10.34 7.18
C ASP A 22 -9.15 -10.20 6.26
N PRO A 23 -10.38 -10.45 6.76
CA PRO A 23 -11.60 -10.29 5.96
C PRO A 23 -11.94 -8.82 5.65
N LEU A 24 -11.31 -7.85 6.34
CA LEU A 24 -11.51 -6.42 6.11
C LEU A 24 -10.15 -5.70 6.09
N PRO A 25 -9.33 -5.92 5.05
CA PRO A 25 -7.98 -5.39 5.00
C PRO A 25 -7.99 -3.86 4.98
N GLN A 26 -7.16 -3.26 5.83
CA GLN A 26 -7.03 -1.81 5.94
C GLN A 26 -5.58 -1.38 5.82
N TYR A 27 -5.35 -0.29 5.08
CA TYR A 27 -4.06 0.40 5.10
C TYR A 27 -4.22 1.88 4.75
N THR A 28 -3.21 2.66 5.08
CA THR A 28 -3.01 4.00 4.55
C THR A 28 -1.53 4.23 4.36
N TYR A 29 -1.14 4.75 3.20
CA TYR A 29 0.22 5.19 2.94
C TYR A 29 0.24 6.50 2.18
N ALA A 30 1.37 7.20 2.29
CA ALA A 30 1.68 8.35 1.46
C ALA A 30 3.20 8.46 1.28
N TYR A 31 3.61 9.02 0.15
CA TYR A 31 5.00 9.40 -0.08
C TYR A 31 5.08 10.67 -0.92
N ASN A 32 6.20 11.36 -0.82
CA ASN A 32 6.51 12.54 -1.60
C ASN A 32 7.98 12.53 -2.02
N VAL A 33 8.24 12.90 -3.27
CA VAL A 33 9.58 13.07 -3.82
C VAL A 33 9.70 14.51 -4.28
N GLN A 34 10.77 15.18 -3.82
CA GLN A 34 11.16 16.52 -4.25
C GLN A 34 12.67 16.49 -4.47
N ASP A 35 13.08 16.23 -5.71
CA ASP A 35 14.48 16.16 -6.09
C ASP A 35 14.79 17.29 -7.09
N ALA A 36 15.47 18.33 -6.59
CA ALA A 36 15.87 19.47 -7.40
C ALA A 36 17.00 19.13 -8.40
N LEU A 37 17.78 18.07 -8.17
CA LEU A 37 18.86 17.68 -9.06
C LEU A 37 18.33 16.99 -10.31
N THR A 38 17.39 16.06 -10.15
CA THR A 38 16.76 15.35 -11.28
C THR A 38 15.52 16.06 -11.83
N GLY A 39 14.95 17.00 -11.07
CA GLY A 39 13.69 17.67 -11.39
C GLY A 39 12.45 16.84 -11.03
N ASP A 40 12.63 15.72 -10.33
CA ASP A 40 11.53 14.83 -9.97
C ASP A 40 10.68 15.42 -8.83
N SER A 41 9.44 15.76 -9.14
CA SER A 41 8.46 16.22 -8.16
C SER A 41 7.18 15.40 -8.31
N LYS A 42 6.92 14.54 -7.32
CA LYS A 42 5.74 13.67 -7.30
C LYS A 42 5.22 13.42 -5.89
N SER A 43 3.94 13.10 -5.78
CA SER A 43 3.33 12.66 -4.53
C SER A 43 2.33 11.56 -4.78
N GLN A 44 2.09 10.73 -3.77
CA GLN A 44 1.00 9.76 -3.77
C GLN A 44 0.47 9.58 -2.35
N GLN A 45 -0.82 9.32 -2.27
CA GLN A 45 -1.49 8.86 -1.06
C GLN A 45 -2.59 7.87 -1.44
N GLU A 46 -2.78 6.85 -0.62
CA GLU A 46 -3.85 5.86 -0.81
C GLU A 46 -4.30 5.33 0.55
N THR A 47 -5.61 5.10 0.65
CA THR A 47 -6.25 4.41 1.77
C THR A 47 -7.07 3.26 1.20
N ARG A 48 -6.99 2.12 1.87
CA ARG A 48 -7.88 0.99 1.67
C ARG A 48 -8.69 0.74 2.93
N ASP A 49 -9.98 0.52 2.73
CA ASP A 49 -10.91 0.06 3.75
C ASP A 49 -11.75 -1.08 3.18
N GLY A 50 -11.38 -2.32 3.52
CA GLY A 50 -12.00 -3.52 2.97
C GLY A 50 -11.81 -3.63 1.46
N ASP A 51 -12.92 -3.59 0.71
CA ASP A 51 -12.93 -3.66 -0.74
C ASP A 51 -12.90 -2.28 -1.42
N ILE A 52 -12.81 -1.19 -0.63
CA ILE A 52 -12.78 0.17 -1.14
C ILE A 52 -11.35 0.70 -1.09
N VAL A 53 -10.83 1.16 -2.23
CA VAL A 53 -9.55 1.87 -2.33
C VAL A 53 -9.82 3.29 -2.80
N ARG A 54 -9.16 4.27 -2.19
CA ARG A 54 -9.21 5.67 -2.61
C ARG A 54 -7.84 6.29 -2.50
N GLY A 55 -7.48 7.13 -3.45
CA GLY A 55 -6.20 7.81 -3.38
C GLY A 55 -6.03 8.89 -4.43
N SER A 56 -4.83 9.47 -4.42
CA SER A 56 -4.41 10.37 -5.48
C SER A 56 -2.91 10.26 -5.70
N TYR A 57 -2.48 10.56 -6.91
CA TYR A 57 -1.08 10.81 -7.20
C TYR A 57 -0.92 12.09 -8.00
N SER A 58 0.24 12.72 -7.91
CA SER A 58 0.61 13.85 -8.75
C SER A 58 2.04 13.72 -9.26
N LEU A 59 2.29 14.19 -10.48
CA LEU A 59 3.63 14.34 -11.04
C LEU A 59 3.70 15.57 -11.95
N VAL A 60 4.90 16.13 -12.07
CA VAL A 60 5.22 17.12 -13.10
C VAL A 60 5.51 16.37 -14.40
N GLU A 61 4.73 16.62 -15.44
CA GLU A 61 4.94 16.05 -16.78
C GLU A 61 6.10 16.74 -17.51
N PRO A 62 6.69 16.12 -18.55
CA PRO A 62 7.85 16.68 -19.26
C PRO A 62 7.62 18.05 -19.90
N ASP A 63 6.36 18.43 -20.13
CA ASP A 63 5.98 19.75 -20.63
C ASP A 63 5.83 20.81 -19.54
N GLY A 64 6.15 20.46 -18.29
CA GLY A 64 6.06 21.32 -17.12
C GLY A 64 4.65 21.44 -16.51
N THR A 65 3.66 20.68 -17.00
CA THR A 65 2.32 20.68 -16.39
C THR A 65 2.25 19.76 -15.18
N LEU A 66 1.44 20.13 -14.18
CA LEU A 66 1.11 19.25 -13.08
C LEU A 66 -0.07 18.37 -13.48
N ARG A 67 0.13 17.06 -13.46
CA ARG A 67 -0.97 16.09 -13.53
C ARG A 67 -1.28 15.59 -12.13
N THR A 68 -2.55 15.70 -11.72
CA THR A 68 -3.08 15.05 -10.52
C THR A 68 -4.17 14.07 -10.94
N VAL A 69 -4.11 12.85 -10.43
CA VAL A 69 -5.16 11.84 -10.64
C VAL A 69 -5.74 11.49 -9.29
N PHE A 70 -7.05 11.63 -9.17
CA PHE A 70 -7.83 11.13 -8.04
C PHE A 70 -8.50 9.84 -8.48
N TYR A 71 -8.43 8.80 -7.66
CA TYR A 71 -8.97 7.50 -8.01
C TYR A 71 -9.74 6.85 -6.85
N THR A 72 -10.72 6.03 -7.22
CA THR A 72 -11.48 5.16 -6.34
C THR A 72 -11.65 3.79 -6.99
N ALA A 73 -11.69 2.73 -6.20
CA ALA A 73 -12.08 1.40 -6.64
C ALA A 73 -13.02 0.77 -5.62
N ASP A 74 -14.10 0.16 -6.08
CA ASP A 74 -15.06 -0.57 -5.25
C ASP A 74 -15.73 -1.72 -6.06
N PRO A 75 -16.39 -2.69 -5.40
CA PRO A 75 -17.01 -3.84 -6.08
C PRO A 75 -18.18 -3.51 -7.01
N VAL A 76 -18.81 -2.34 -6.87
CA VAL A 76 -20.02 -1.95 -7.61
C VAL A 76 -19.65 -1.18 -8.87
N ASN A 77 -18.79 -0.17 -8.75
CA ASN A 77 -18.42 0.76 -9.82
C ASN A 77 -17.08 0.42 -10.47
N GLY A 78 -16.32 -0.52 -9.91
CA GLY A 78 -14.96 -0.82 -10.36
C GLY A 78 -14.01 0.37 -10.14
N PHE A 79 -12.92 0.40 -10.91
CA PHE A 79 -11.95 1.49 -10.86
C PHE A 79 -12.47 2.73 -11.60
N ASN A 80 -12.43 3.88 -10.94
CA ASN A 80 -12.80 5.18 -11.49
C ASN A 80 -11.71 6.21 -11.17
N ALA A 81 -11.42 7.10 -12.12
CA ALA A 81 -10.41 8.13 -11.93
C ALA A 81 -10.81 9.46 -12.59
N VAL A 82 -10.44 10.56 -11.93
CA VAL A 82 -10.55 11.91 -12.45
C VAL A 82 -9.15 12.49 -12.58
N VAL A 83 -8.80 12.92 -13.80
CA VAL A 83 -7.50 13.51 -14.12
C VAL A 83 -7.65 15.03 -14.21
N GLN A 84 -6.84 15.73 -13.45
CA GLN A 84 -6.66 17.18 -13.54
C GLN A 84 -5.26 17.46 -14.07
N ARG A 85 -5.17 18.34 -15.08
CA ARG A 85 -3.90 18.77 -15.65
C ARG A 85 -3.92 20.28 -15.80
N GLY A 86 -2.83 20.94 -15.43
CA GLY A 86 -2.72 22.39 -15.56
C GLY A 86 -1.32 22.89 -15.23
N PRO A 87 -1.10 24.21 -15.25
CA PRO A 87 0.15 24.81 -14.83
C PRO A 87 0.52 24.36 -13.40
N LEU A 88 1.81 24.38 -13.08
CA LEU A 88 2.28 24.21 -11.71
C LEU A 88 1.78 25.38 -10.86
N VAL A 89 0.64 25.17 -10.20
CA VAL A 89 0.17 26.05 -9.14
C VAL A 89 0.76 25.50 -7.84
N PRO A 90 1.52 26.28 -7.06
CA PRO A 90 2.05 25.81 -5.78
C PRO A 90 0.89 25.31 -4.91
N LYS A 91 0.78 24.00 -4.74
CA LYS A 91 -0.25 23.42 -3.88
C LYS A 91 0.23 23.59 -2.45
N ALA A 92 -0.44 24.45 -1.67
CA ALA A 92 -0.22 24.54 -0.24
C ALA A 92 -0.30 23.11 0.34
N VAL A 93 0.76 22.69 1.01
CA VAL A 93 0.82 21.38 1.68
C VAL A 93 -0.28 21.39 2.74
N VAL A 94 -1.35 20.64 2.49
CA VAL A 94 -2.29 20.29 3.55
C VAL A 94 -1.53 19.33 4.44
N PRO A 95 -1.28 19.64 5.73
CA PRO A 95 -0.57 18.72 6.59
C PRO A 95 -1.41 17.45 6.67
N VAL A 96 -0.89 16.35 6.13
CA VAL A 96 -1.35 15.02 6.53
C VAL A 96 -1.09 14.96 8.03
N ALA A 97 -2.14 15.01 8.82
CA ALA A 97 -2.05 14.75 10.24
C ALA A 97 -1.31 13.42 10.40
N ALA A 98 -0.11 13.48 10.98
CA ALA A 98 0.59 12.29 11.39
C ALA A 98 -0.37 11.50 12.28
N GLY A 99 -0.76 10.31 11.84
CA GLY A 99 -1.36 9.34 12.75
C GLY A 99 -0.46 9.20 13.98
N PRO A 100 -1.00 8.88 15.16
CA PRO A 100 -0.22 8.88 16.39
C PRO A 100 0.99 7.96 16.22
N ALA A 101 2.19 8.55 16.25
CA ALA A 101 3.43 7.81 16.35
C ALA A 101 3.39 7.06 17.69
N ILE A 102 3.23 5.73 17.63
CA ILE A 102 3.39 4.91 18.83
C ILE A 102 4.88 4.97 19.16
N LEU A 103 5.22 5.76 20.17
CA LEU A 103 6.56 5.78 20.75
C LEU A 103 6.90 4.37 21.23
N ALA A 104 7.83 3.70 20.55
CA ALA A 104 8.47 2.51 21.10
C ALA A 104 9.19 2.92 22.40
N PRO A 105 9.05 2.17 23.50
CA PRO A 105 9.78 2.47 24.72
C PRO A 105 11.29 2.29 24.47
N ALA A 106 12.08 3.30 24.88
CA ALA A 106 13.53 3.26 24.79
C ALA A 106 14.11 2.09 25.61
N PRO A 107 15.16 1.39 25.13
CA PRO A 107 15.79 0.34 25.91
C PRO A 107 16.48 0.94 27.13
N VAL A 108 16.08 0.52 28.33
CA VAL A 108 16.76 0.88 29.58
C VAL A 108 18.09 0.13 29.63
N ALA A 109 19.20 0.83 29.47
CA ALA A 109 20.52 0.29 29.73
C ALA A 109 20.69 0.08 31.24
N ARG A 110 20.85 -1.18 31.68
CA ARG A 110 21.21 -1.51 33.06
C ARG A 110 22.70 -1.27 33.25
N VAL A 111 23.06 -0.25 34.00
CA VAL A 111 24.43 -0.11 34.53
C VAL A 111 24.59 -1.13 35.66
N LEU A 112 25.46 -2.12 35.48
CA LEU A 112 26.01 -2.91 36.57
C LEU A 112 27.18 -2.12 37.16
N GLY A 113 27.10 -1.87 38.47
CA GLY A 113 28.20 -1.33 39.27
C GLY A 113 29.25 -2.37 39.60
#